data_AF-A0A962RJ31-F1
#
_entry.id   AF-A0A962RJ31-F1
#
_cell.length_a   1.000
_cell.length_b   1.000
_cell.length_c   1.000
_cell.angle_alpha   90.00
_cell.angle_beta   90.00
_cell.angle_gamma   90.00
#
_symmetry.space_group_name_H-M   'P 1'
#
loop_
_entity.id
_entity.type
_entity.pdbx_description
1 polymer ?
#
loop_
_entity_poly.entity_id
_entity_poly.type
_entity_poly.pdbx_seq_one_letter_code
_entity_poly.pdbx_strand_id
1 'polypeptide(L)'
;MSRGTCQTGFSYVEVLLAMLLLGVALVPITRMLSESLAGASSAGQMLSLELTLSSKLEQVLANSFQILEQQASGSQPSNDLSDPVGSEPRILVSVLGFDADNADGDDDVLTGVDDGVLLIRVEAEHHATRFESLRVR
;
A
#
# COMPACT_ATOMS: atom_id res chain seq x y z
N MET A 1 44.57 47.45 -38.85
CA MET A 1 43.88 47.16 -37.58
C MET A 1 43.87 45.64 -37.42
N SER A 2 44.79 45.11 -36.63
CA SER A 2 44.92 43.68 -36.37
C SER A 2 45.28 43.50 -34.91
N ARG A 3 44.46 42.73 -34.17
CA ARG A 3 44.91 41.82 -33.10
C ARG A 3 43.92 40.67 -33.03
N GLY A 4 44.32 39.54 -33.61
CA GLY A 4 43.70 38.25 -33.34
C GLY A 4 44.01 37.80 -31.91
N THR A 5 43.03 37.21 -31.26
CA THR A 5 43.21 36.46 -30.00
C THR A 5 42.89 35.00 -30.29
N CYS A 6 43.92 34.22 -30.63
CA CYS A 6 43.81 32.75 -30.57
C CYS A 6 43.80 32.34 -29.09
N GLN A 7 42.60 32.12 -28.53
CA GLN A 7 42.41 31.44 -27.26
C GLN A 7 42.40 29.92 -27.52
N THR A 8 43.56 29.28 -27.49
CA THR A 8 43.66 27.81 -27.67
C THR A 8 44.38 27.09 -26.54
N GLY A 9 44.89 27.81 -25.53
CA GLY A 9 45.58 27.23 -24.37
C GLY A 9 44.69 26.80 -23.20
N PHE A 10 43.49 27.37 -23.06
CA PHE A 10 42.57 27.07 -21.94
C PHE A 10 41.68 25.85 -22.17
N SER A 11 41.45 25.45 -23.43
CA SER A 11 40.49 24.40 -23.77
C SER A 11 40.86 23.01 -23.22
N TYR A 12 42.15 22.65 -23.21
CA TYR A 12 42.58 21.36 -22.68
C TYR A 12 42.43 21.27 -21.14
N VAL A 13 42.78 22.35 -20.44
CA VAL A 13 42.61 22.45 -18.99
C VAL A 13 41.13 22.44 -18.62
N GLU A 14 40.30 23.12 -19.39
CA GLU A 14 38.85 23.16 -19.21
C GLU A 14 38.20 21.77 -19.40
N VAL A 15 38.62 21.00 -20.42
CA VAL A 15 38.15 19.63 -20.62
C VAL A 15 38.57 18.71 -19.47
N LEU A 16 39.81 18.82 -18.99
CA LEU A 16 40.27 18.04 -17.84
C LEU A 16 39.50 18.40 -16.56
N LEU A 17 39.25 19.69 -16.34
CA LEU A 17 38.48 20.17 -15.20
C LEU A 17 37.02 19.71 -15.29
N ALA A 18 36.41 19.77 -16.49
CA ALA A 18 35.06 19.26 -16.73
C ALA A 18 34.97 17.74 -16.47
N MET A 19 35.97 16.97 -16.91
CA MET A 19 36.01 15.52 -16.69
C MET A 19 36.19 15.17 -15.20
N LEU A 20 37.01 15.94 -14.48
CA LEU A 20 37.17 15.81 -13.03
C LEU A 20 35.85 16.11 -12.31
N LEU A 21 35.19 17.22 -12.66
CA LEU A 21 33.90 17.61 -12.09
C LEU A 21 32.81 16.57 -12.41
N LEU A 22 32.78 16.05 -13.63
CA LEU A 22 31.87 14.99 -14.03
C LEU A 22 32.10 13.72 -13.20
N GLY A 23 33.36 13.30 -13.04
CA GLY A 23 33.72 12.13 -12.25
C GLY A 23 33.29 12.24 -10.79
N VAL A 24 33.48 13.42 -10.18
CA VAL A 24 33.04 13.70 -8.80
C VAL A 24 31.51 13.74 -8.70
N ALA A 25 30.82 14.30 -9.69
CA ALA A 25 29.36 14.39 -9.70
C ALA A 25 28.67 13.05 -9.99
N LEU A 26 29.33 12.10 -10.67
CA LEU A 26 28.69 10.86 -11.10
C LEU A 26 28.25 9.96 -9.93
N VAL A 27 29.04 9.95 -8.85
CA VAL A 27 28.76 9.11 -7.66
C VAL A 27 27.44 9.52 -6.97
N PRO A 28 27.19 10.79 -6.60
CA PRO A 28 25.91 11.16 -6.02
C PRO A 28 24.74 11.01 -7.03
N ILE A 29 24.96 11.27 -8.32
CA ILE A 29 23.90 11.12 -9.35
C ILE A 29 23.41 9.67 -9.44
N THR A 30 24.33 8.71 -9.46
CA THR A 30 23.95 7.28 -9.53
C THR A 30 23.23 6.80 -8.27
N ARG A 31 23.60 7.31 -7.09
CA ARG A 31 22.88 7.04 -5.84
C ARG A 31 21.46 7.60 -5.88
N MET A 32 21.29 8.87 -6.25
CA MET A 32 19.98 9.50 -6.37
C MET A 32 19.08 8.78 -7.40
N LEU A 33 19.64 8.32 -8.52
CA LEU A 33 18.89 7.56 -9.52
C LEU A 33 18.41 6.22 -8.95
N SER A 34 19.28 5.53 -8.20
CA SER A 34 18.96 4.23 -7.59
C SER A 34 17.87 4.36 -6.52
N GLU A 35 17.96 5.38 -5.68
CA GLU A 35 16.96 5.72 -4.67
C GLU A 35 15.62 6.10 -5.29
N SER A 36 15.65 6.93 -6.34
CA SER A 36 14.45 7.31 -7.09
C SER A 36 13.75 6.10 -7.72
N LEU A 37 14.52 5.17 -8.31
CA LEU A 37 13.96 3.96 -8.90
C LEU A 37 13.37 3.02 -7.84
N ALA A 38 14.02 2.89 -6.68
CA ALA A 38 13.51 2.12 -5.55
C ALA A 38 12.24 2.75 -4.94
N GLY A 39 12.15 4.08 -4.90
CA GLY A 39 10.95 4.79 -4.49
C GLY A 39 9.80 4.60 -5.48
N ALA A 40 10.06 4.63 -6.78
CA ALA A 40 9.03 4.45 -7.81
C ALA A 40 8.44 3.04 -7.79
N SER A 41 9.27 2.00 -7.61
CA SER A 41 8.80 0.62 -7.58
C SER A 41 7.96 0.32 -6.33
N SER A 42 8.37 0.84 -5.16
CA SER A 42 7.61 0.67 -3.91
C SER A 42 6.27 1.39 -3.95
N ALA A 43 6.22 2.62 -4.50
CA ALA A 43 4.96 3.36 -4.68
C ALA A 43 3.97 2.62 -5.58
N GLY A 44 4.45 2.02 -6.69
CA GLY A 44 3.61 1.22 -7.59
C GLY A 44 3.05 -0.05 -6.93
N GLN A 45 3.86 -0.73 -6.10
CA GLN A 45 3.43 -1.91 -5.34
C GLN A 45 2.36 -1.56 -4.30
N MET A 46 2.54 -0.45 -3.56
CA MET A 46 1.56 0.02 -2.58
C MET A 46 0.21 0.35 -3.24
N LEU A 47 0.21 1.07 -4.36
CA LEU A 47 -1.02 1.39 -5.09
C LEU A 47 -1.72 0.12 -5.60
N SER A 48 -0.95 -0.84 -6.11
CA SER A 48 -1.51 -2.11 -6.60
C SER A 48 -2.17 -2.93 -5.48
N LEU A 49 -1.55 -2.95 -4.31
CA LEU A 49 -2.10 -3.59 -3.12
C LEU A 49 -3.36 -2.89 -2.64
N GLU A 50 -3.37 -1.55 -2.61
CA GLU A 50 -4.54 -0.75 -2.23
C GLU A 50 -5.75 -1.02 -3.14
N LEU A 51 -5.54 -1.03 -4.45
CA LEU A 51 -6.58 -1.36 -5.43
C LEU A 51 -7.08 -2.80 -5.27
N THR A 52 -6.20 -3.74 -4.95
CA THR A 52 -6.56 -5.15 -4.73
C THR A 52 -7.43 -5.29 -3.49
N LEU A 53 -7.05 -4.65 -2.37
CA LEU A 53 -7.83 -4.66 -1.14
C LEU A 53 -9.19 -3.99 -1.33
N SER A 54 -9.23 -2.83 -2.00
CA SER A 54 -10.47 -2.12 -2.31
C SER A 54 -11.40 -2.97 -3.19
N SER A 55 -10.87 -3.60 -4.24
CA SER A 55 -11.68 -4.48 -5.10
C SER A 55 -12.20 -5.69 -4.33
N LYS A 56 -11.38 -6.30 -3.46
CA LYS A 56 -11.82 -7.41 -2.62
C LYS A 56 -12.91 -6.98 -1.65
N LEU A 57 -12.78 -5.81 -1.02
CA LEU A 57 -13.80 -5.25 -0.14
C LEU A 57 -15.13 -5.05 -0.89
N GLU A 58 -15.11 -4.48 -2.09
CA GLU A 58 -16.31 -4.33 -2.92
C GLU A 58 -16.94 -5.67 -3.28
N GLN A 59 -16.14 -6.67 -3.62
CA GLN A 59 -16.62 -8.04 -3.89
C GLN A 59 -17.28 -8.65 -2.66
N VAL A 60 -16.69 -8.47 -1.47
CA VAL A 60 -17.26 -8.98 -0.22
C VAL A 60 -18.56 -8.25 0.12
N LEU A 61 -18.60 -6.92 -0.04
CA LEU A 61 -19.78 -6.08 0.19
C LEU A 61 -20.93 -6.37 -0.79
N ALA A 62 -20.64 -6.96 -1.95
CA ALA A 62 -21.65 -7.39 -2.90
C ALA A 62 -22.44 -8.63 -2.43
N ASN A 63 -21.95 -9.36 -1.42
CA ASN A 63 -22.70 -10.47 -0.83
C ASN A 63 -23.91 -9.99 -0.04
N SER A 64 -24.91 -10.87 0.09
CA SER A 64 -26.07 -10.58 0.94
C SER A 64 -25.66 -10.51 2.42
N PHE A 65 -26.37 -9.70 3.20
CA PHE A 65 -26.14 -9.56 4.64
C PHE A 65 -26.17 -10.92 5.37
N GLN A 66 -27.11 -11.79 5.01
CA GLN A 66 -27.24 -13.14 5.61
C GLN A 66 -26.01 -14.03 5.38
N ILE A 67 -25.36 -13.91 4.21
CA ILE A 67 -24.12 -14.67 3.94
C ILE A 67 -22.98 -14.12 4.79
N LEU A 68 -22.87 -12.80 4.92
CA LEU A 68 -21.84 -12.17 5.73
C LEU A 68 -22.03 -12.49 7.22
N GLU A 69 -23.26 -12.46 7.72
CA GLU A 69 -23.62 -12.83 9.08
C GLU A 69 -23.25 -14.28 9.42
N GLN A 70 -23.47 -15.23 8.49
CA GLN A 70 -23.03 -16.63 8.66
C GLN A 70 -21.51 -16.79 8.75
N GLN A 71 -20.76 -15.83 8.20
CA GLN A 71 -19.31 -15.82 8.18
C GLN A 71 -18.72 -14.98 9.33
N ALA A 72 -19.58 -14.35 10.15
CA ALA A 72 -19.16 -13.63 11.34
C ALA A 72 -18.64 -14.63 12.38
N SER A 73 -17.32 -14.66 12.55
CA SER A 73 -16.64 -15.55 13.50
C SER A 73 -15.78 -14.77 14.50
N GLY A 74 -16.10 -13.48 14.67
CA GLY A 74 -15.33 -12.55 15.49
C GLY A 74 -14.01 -12.18 14.82
N SER A 75 -12.91 -12.25 15.56
CA SER A 75 -11.59 -11.78 15.10
C SER A 75 -10.88 -12.70 14.09
N GLN A 76 -11.43 -13.86 13.77
CA GLN A 76 -10.83 -14.80 12.81
C GLN A 76 -11.24 -14.48 11.36
N PRO A 77 -10.31 -14.57 10.39
CA PRO A 77 -10.65 -14.44 8.98
C PRO A 77 -11.48 -15.63 8.49
N SER A 78 -12.49 -15.36 7.67
CA SER A 78 -13.33 -16.38 7.03
C SER A 78 -12.52 -17.08 5.93
N ASN A 79 -12.47 -18.41 5.96
CA ASN A 79 -11.83 -19.20 4.91
C ASN A 79 -12.55 -19.10 3.55
N ASP A 80 -13.87 -18.83 3.55
CA ASP A 80 -14.68 -18.76 2.35
C ASP A 80 -14.52 -17.41 1.63
N LEU A 81 -14.34 -16.33 2.39
CA LEU A 81 -14.19 -14.97 1.85
C LEU A 81 -12.72 -14.61 1.60
N SER A 82 -11.79 -15.20 2.35
CA SER A 82 -10.35 -14.97 2.20
C SER A 82 -9.77 -15.69 0.99
N ASP A 83 -8.62 -15.22 0.53
CA ASP A 83 -7.88 -15.88 -0.54
C ASP A 83 -7.22 -17.18 -0.05
N PRO A 84 -7.12 -18.20 -0.93
CA PRO A 84 -6.49 -19.45 -0.59
C PRO A 84 -5.01 -19.24 -0.23
N VAL A 85 -4.51 -20.10 0.66
CA VAL A 85 -3.11 -20.12 1.07
C VAL A 85 -2.22 -20.28 -0.17
N GLY A 86 -1.22 -19.42 -0.31
CA GLY A 86 -0.30 -19.39 -1.46
C GLY A 86 -0.64 -18.37 -2.55
N SER A 87 -1.70 -17.57 -2.35
CA SER A 87 -1.96 -16.38 -3.17
C SER A 87 -0.99 -15.25 -2.79
N GLU A 88 -0.55 -14.45 -3.76
CA GLU A 88 0.34 -13.29 -3.54
C GLU A 88 -0.20 -12.06 -4.28
N PRO A 89 -0.62 -10.98 -3.60
CA PRO A 89 -0.78 -10.89 -2.14
C PRO A 89 -2.01 -11.68 -1.67
N ARG A 90 -1.90 -12.42 -0.56
CA ARG A 90 -3.05 -13.12 0.04
C ARG A 90 -3.92 -12.11 0.79
N ILE A 91 -5.18 -11.99 0.42
CA ILE A 91 -6.13 -11.13 1.13
C ILE A 91 -6.95 -11.93 2.13
N LEU A 92 -6.97 -11.48 3.38
CA LEU A 92 -7.76 -12.03 4.48
C LEU A 92 -8.98 -11.15 4.71
N VAL A 93 -10.13 -11.79 4.92
CA VAL A 93 -11.42 -11.13 5.15
C VAL A 93 -11.97 -11.60 6.49
N SER A 94 -12.13 -10.68 7.43
CA SER A 94 -12.74 -10.94 8.73
C SER A 94 -14.07 -10.21 8.82
N VAL A 95 -15.11 -10.92 9.27
CA VAL A 95 -16.43 -10.34 9.53
C VAL A 95 -16.66 -10.36 11.02
N LEU A 96 -16.81 -9.17 11.61
CA LEU A 96 -16.97 -8.97 13.04
C LEU A 96 -18.39 -8.45 13.33
N GLY A 97 -18.95 -8.89 14.45
CA GLY A 97 -20.10 -8.24 15.05
C GLY A 97 -19.71 -6.83 15.49
N PHE A 98 -20.64 -5.88 15.35
CA PHE A 98 -20.41 -4.51 15.78
C PHE A 98 -21.18 -4.27 17.08
N ASP A 99 -20.56 -3.64 18.07
CA ASP A 99 -21.21 -3.19 19.30
C ASP A 99 -21.26 -1.67 19.34
N ALA A 100 -22.40 -1.06 18.99
CA ALA A 100 -22.57 0.37 19.05
C ALA A 100 -23.16 0.84 20.39
N ASP A 101 -23.93 -0.01 21.06
CA ASP A 101 -24.72 0.35 22.24
C ASP A 101 -24.07 -0.05 23.57
N ASN A 102 -23.03 -0.89 23.53
CA ASN A 102 -22.29 -1.44 24.66
C ASN A 102 -23.23 -2.08 25.69
N ALA A 103 -24.26 -2.78 25.20
CA ALA A 103 -25.28 -3.38 26.05
C ALA A 103 -24.73 -4.46 26.98
N ASP A 104 -23.61 -5.10 26.64
CA ASP A 104 -22.96 -6.12 27.46
C ASP A 104 -21.90 -5.56 28.44
N GLY A 105 -21.52 -4.29 28.27
CA GLY A 105 -20.68 -3.52 29.19
C GLY A 105 -19.20 -3.89 29.14
N ASP A 106 -18.70 -4.43 28.02
CA ASP A 106 -17.29 -4.75 27.83
C ASP A 106 -16.45 -3.61 27.18
N ASP A 107 -17.11 -2.51 26.79
CA ASP A 107 -16.54 -1.34 26.09
C ASP A 107 -15.80 -1.70 24.79
N ASP A 108 -16.05 -2.88 24.21
CA ASP A 108 -15.44 -3.34 22.96
C ASP A 108 -16.45 -3.29 21.80
N VAL A 109 -16.15 -2.41 20.83
CA VAL A 109 -17.00 -2.17 19.65
C VAL A 109 -17.01 -3.38 18.69
N LEU A 110 -16.18 -4.40 18.92
CA LEU A 110 -15.97 -5.55 18.02
C LEU A 110 -16.44 -6.89 18.58
N THR A 111 -17.05 -6.90 19.76
CA THR A 111 -17.61 -8.09 20.45
C THR A 111 -19.14 -8.13 20.43
N GLY A 112 -19.77 -7.10 19.85
CA GLY A 112 -21.20 -6.87 19.95
C GLY A 112 -22.09 -7.85 19.23
N VAL A 113 -23.30 -7.93 19.78
CA VAL A 113 -24.41 -8.74 19.28
C VAL A 113 -25.49 -7.87 18.62
N ASP A 114 -25.15 -6.62 18.25
CA ASP A 114 -26.12 -5.71 17.64
C ASP A 114 -26.65 -6.31 16.34
N ASP A 115 -27.93 -6.68 16.40
CA ASP A 115 -28.63 -7.29 15.28
C ASP A 115 -28.64 -6.31 14.09
N GLY A 116 -28.02 -6.74 13.00
CA GLY A 116 -28.09 -6.04 11.73
C GLY A 116 -26.94 -5.08 11.41
N VAL A 117 -25.86 -5.06 12.19
CA VAL A 117 -24.63 -4.33 11.84
C VAL A 117 -23.41 -5.26 11.88
N LEU A 118 -22.64 -5.26 10.80
CA LEU A 118 -21.40 -6.03 10.66
C LEU A 118 -20.24 -5.13 10.27
N LEU A 119 -19.08 -5.35 10.88
CA LEU A 119 -17.83 -4.77 10.41
C LEU A 119 -17.12 -5.76 9.50
N ILE A 120 -16.86 -5.33 8.26
CA ILE A 120 -16.07 -6.09 7.30
C ILE A 120 -14.67 -5.52 7.29
N ARG A 121 -13.69 -6.34 7.64
CA ARG A 121 -12.27 -6.01 7.58
C ARG A 121 -11.60 -6.83 6.48
N VAL A 122 -10.82 -6.15 5.64
CA VAL A 122 -10.02 -6.76 4.58
C VAL A 122 -8.57 -6.32 4.77
N GLU A 123 -7.67 -7.29 4.90
CA GLU A 123 -6.25 -7.05 5.15
C GLU A 123 -5.37 -7.95 4.27
N ALA A 124 -4.21 -7.45 3.84
CA ALA A 124 -3.24 -8.29 3.14
C ALA A 124 -2.38 -9.02 4.17
N GLU A 125 -2.18 -10.32 3.97
CA GLU A 125 -1.34 -11.14 4.82
C GLU A 125 0.08 -10.56 4.88
N HIS A 126 0.63 -10.42 6.10
CA HIS A 126 1.94 -9.80 6.35
C HIS A 126 2.07 -8.30 6.02
N HIS A 127 0.97 -7.60 5.72
CA HIS A 127 0.95 -6.15 5.52
C HIS A 127 0.12 -5.44 6.60
N ALA A 128 0.53 -4.23 6.96
CA ALA A 128 -0.20 -3.39 7.93
C ALA A 128 -1.41 -2.67 7.32
N THR A 129 -1.56 -2.70 5.99
CA THR A 129 -2.65 -2.04 5.28
C THR A 129 -3.93 -2.86 5.45
N ARG A 130 -4.97 -2.20 5.97
CA ARG A 130 -6.31 -2.77 6.13
C ARG A 130 -7.37 -1.79 5.68
N PHE A 131 -8.46 -2.32 5.13
CA PHE A 131 -9.67 -1.59 4.83
C PHE A 131 -10.82 -2.12 5.68
N GLU A 132 -11.66 -1.22 6.15
CA GLU A 132 -12.78 -1.53 7.03
C GLU A 132 -14.04 -0.84 6.48
N SER A 133 -15.16 -1.57 6.47
CA SER A 133 -16.46 -1.01 6.11
C SER A 133 -17.53 -1.57 7.01
N LEU A 134 -18.47 -0.70 7.39
CA LEU A 134 -19.69 -1.10 8.08
C LEU A 134 -20.74 -1.53 7.07
N ARG A 135 -21.41 -2.63 7.37
CA ARG A 135 -22.55 -3.13 6.62
C ARG A 135 -23.75 -3.20 7.55
N VAL A 136 -24.83 -2.56 7.14
CA VAL A 136 -26.11 -2.60 7.84
C VAL A 136 -27.08 -3.45 7.02
N ARG A 137 -27.98 -4.14 7.71
CA ARG A 137 -29.01 -5.03 7.14
C ARG A 137 -29.96 -4.32 6.18
#